data_AF-A0A8X6T9I5-F1
#
_entry.id   AF-A0A8X6T9I5-F1
#
_cell.length_a   1.000
_cell.length_b   1.000
_cell.length_c   1.000
_cell.angle_alpha   90.00
_cell.angle_beta   90.00
_cell.angle_gamma   90.00
#
_symmetry.space_group_name_H-M   'P 1'
#
loop_
_entity.id
_entity.type
_entity.pdbx_description
1 polymer ?
#
loop_
_entity_poly.entity_id
_entity_poly.type
_entity_poly.pdbx_seq_one_letter_code
_entity_poly.pdbx_strand_id
1 'polypeptide(L)'
;MLWSYKGCNISNLRQSNKVIELNKKHKNRLNVELYSNISNGRSRVSSSLEYDHVAEETLQSLSERFEELLENSELTDWDVTYSNDVLTISLNNHGTYVINKQSPNKQIWLSSPFSGPKRYDFINEMWIYKHDGVPLHQLLSNEISKVIEKEADFKICTFGGKTTV
;
A
#
# COMPACT_ATOMS: atom_id res chain seq x y z
N MET A 1 -16.70 10.81 50.41
CA MET A 1 -16.35 9.83 49.34
C MET A 1 -15.38 10.51 48.40
N LEU A 2 -14.08 10.22 48.54
CA LEU A 2 -12.99 10.75 47.69
C LEU A 2 -12.57 9.66 46.72
N TRP A 3 -12.52 10.00 45.42
CA TRP A 3 -12.09 9.13 44.33
C TRP A 3 -10.57 8.92 44.38
N SER A 4 -10.12 7.66 44.31
CA SER A 4 -8.70 7.32 44.14
C SER A 4 -8.42 7.04 42.67
N TYR A 5 -7.73 7.96 41.99
CA TYR A 5 -7.14 7.69 40.68
C TYR A 5 -5.98 6.69 40.84
N LYS A 6 -6.11 5.51 40.24
CA LYS A 6 -4.98 4.59 40.06
C LYS A 6 -4.02 5.20 39.04
N GLY A 7 -2.81 5.51 39.50
CA GLY A 7 -1.74 6.06 38.66
C GLY A 7 -1.33 5.09 37.55
N CYS A 8 -1.53 5.51 36.30
CA CYS A 8 -0.92 4.86 35.15
C CYS A 8 0.58 5.18 35.14
N ASN A 9 1.42 4.14 35.12
CA ASN A 9 2.87 4.28 35.26
C ASN A 9 3.51 4.76 33.94
N ILE A 10 3.70 6.08 33.83
CA ILE A 10 4.14 6.80 32.61
C ILE A 10 5.53 6.33 32.11
N SER A 11 6.40 5.79 32.97
CA SER A 11 7.74 5.30 32.61
C SER A 11 7.68 4.00 31.79
N ASN A 12 6.80 3.05 32.15
CA ASN A 12 6.60 1.81 31.40
C ASN A 12 6.02 2.06 30.00
N LEU A 13 5.11 3.03 29.86
CA LEU A 13 4.58 3.46 28.56
C LEU A 13 5.67 4.09 27.67
N ARG A 14 6.54 4.94 28.24
CA ARG A 14 7.67 5.53 27.49
C ARG A 14 8.68 4.46 27.03
N GLN A 15 8.97 3.49 27.87
CA GLN A 15 9.95 2.43 27.54
C GLN A 15 9.39 1.51 26.45
N SER A 16 8.10 1.17 26.52
CA SER A 16 7.39 0.44 25.47
C SER A 16 7.39 1.20 24.14
N ASN A 17 7.09 2.50 24.14
CA ASN A 17 7.10 3.31 22.92
C ASN A 17 8.49 3.40 22.28
N LYS A 18 9.55 3.52 23.09
CA LYS A 18 10.93 3.55 22.58
C LYS A 18 11.33 2.24 21.92
N VAL A 19 10.91 1.09 22.48
CA VAL A 19 11.13 -0.23 21.87
C VAL A 19 10.37 -0.36 20.55
N ILE A 20 9.11 0.10 20.49
CA ILE A 20 8.31 0.11 19.25
C ILE A 20 8.97 0.96 18.16
N GLU A 21 9.46 2.15 18.49
CA GLU A 21 10.17 3.02 17.55
C GLU A 21 11.49 2.41 17.05
N LEU A 22 12.27 1.79 17.94
CA LEU A 22 13.50 1.09 17.57
C LEU A 22 13.22 -0.08 16.62
N ASN A 23 12.16 -0.85 16.89
CA ASN A 23 11.74 -1.95 16.03
C ASN A 23 11.26 -1.45 14.66
N LYS A 24 10.50 -0.35 14.62
CA LYS A 24 10.11 0.32 13.36
C LYS A 24 11.35 0.77 12.56
N LYS A 25 12.31 1.40 13.23
CA LYS A 25 13.56 1.86 12.61
C LYS A 25 14.40 0.70 12.08
N HIS A 26 14.53 -0.39 12.84
CA HIS A 26 15.27 -1.57 12.43
C HIS A 26 14.62 -2.25 11.24
N LYS A 27 13.29 -2.42 11.26
CA LYS A 27 12.51 -2.97 10.14
C LYS A 27 12.64 -2.11 8.89
N ASN A 28 12.56 -0.78 9.01
CA ASN A 28 12.78 0.13 7.87
C ASN A 28 14.19 -0.03 7.29
N ARG A 29 15.22 -0.15 8.14
CA ARG A 29 16.61 -0.36 7.67
C ARG A 29 16.75 -1.66 6.88
N LEU A 30 16.20 -2.77 7.40
CA LEU A 30 16.20 -4.06 6.70
C LEU A 30 15.46 -3.96 5.35
N ASN A 31 14.35 -3.24 5.29
CA ASN A 31 13.59 -3.09 4.05
C ASN A 31 14.28 -2.21 3.01
N VAL A 32 15.00 -1.15 3.42
CA VAL A 32 15.81 -0.32 2.52
C VAL A 32 16.96 -1.14 1.92
N GLU A 33 17.60 -1.98 2.74
CA GLU A 33 18.65 -2.88 2.29
C GLU A 33 18.10 -3.93 1.31
N LEU A 34 16.93 -4.50 1.62
CA LEU A 34 16.20 -5.38 0.71
C LEU A 34 15.86 -4.70 -0.63
N TYR A 35 15.36 -3.47 -0.61
CA TYR A 35 15.10 -2.70 -1.84
C TYR A 35 16.37 -2.52 -2.65
N SER A 36 17.49 -2.14 -2.02
CA SER A 36 18.77 -1.97 -2.73
C SER A 36 19.22 -3.27 -3.39
N ASN A 37 19.11 -4.40 -2.68
CA ASN A 37 19.47 -5.72 -3.20
C ASN A 37 18.57 -6.15 -4.37
N ILE A 38 17.26 -5.93 -4.25
CA ILE A 38 16.28 -6.24 -5.31
C ILE A 38 16.53 -5.33 -6.54
N SER A 39 16.88 -4.06 -6.32
CA SER A 39 17.13 -3.09 -7.40
C SER A 39 18.45 -3.28 -8.14
N ASN A 40 19.46 -3.87 -7.50
CA ASN A 40 20.82 -3.98 -8.06
C ASN A 40 20.98 -5.16 -9.04
N GLY A 41 20.07 -6.13 -9.04
CA GLY A 41 20.23 -7.39 -9.79
C GLY A 41 19.20 -7.69 -10.87
N ARG A 42 18.15 -6.88 -11.03
CA ARG A 42 17.03 -7.21 -11.93
C ARG A 42 16.45 -5.99 -12.65
N SER A 43 15.88 -6.27 -13.83
CA SER A 43 15.45 -5.28 -14.81
C SER A 43 14.32 -4.40 -14.28
N ARG A 44 14.59 -3.09 -14.19
CA ARG A 44 13.54 -2.08 -14.23
C ARG A 44 12.95 -2.04 -15.64
N VAL A 45 11.71 -1.58 -15.75
CA VAL A 45 11.07 -1.37 -17.05
C VAL A 45 11.94 -0.48 -17.93
N SER A 46 12.34 -1.01 -19.08
CA SER A 46 13.38 -0.41 -19.91
C SER A 46 12.80 0.62 -20.87
N SER A 47 11.63 0.35 -21.45
CA SER A 47 10.97 1.21 -22.43
C SER A 47 9.73 1.91 -21.85
N SER A 48 9.33 3.04 -22.45
CA SER A 48 8.09 3.73 -22.04
C SER A 48 6.85 2.91 -22.38
N LEU A 49 6.85 2.23 -23.53
CA LEU A 49 5.74 1.38 -23.98
C LEU A 49 5.50 0.20 -23.02
N GLU A 50 6.57 -0.46 -22.59
CA GLU A 50 6.50 -1.54 -21.59
C GLU A 50 5.94 -1.01 -20.27
N TYR A 51 6.34 0.19 -19.85
CA TYR A 51 5.81 0.79 -18.61
C TYR A 51 4.33 1.11 -18.73
N ASP A 52 3.92 1.75 -19.83
CA ASP A 52 2.54 2.16 -20.02
C ASP A 52 1.62 0.94 -20.00
N HIS A 53 2.02 -0.16 -20.66
CA HIS A 53 1.28 -1.42 -20.64
C HIS A 53 1.20 -2.04 -19.25
N VAL A 54 2.34 -2.20 -18.55
CA VAL A 54 2.38 -2.79 -17.20
C VAL A 54 1.55 -1.97 -16.21
N ALA A 55 1.64 -0.64 -16.27
CA ALA A 55 0.91 0.24 -15.37
C ALA A 55 -0.59 0.25 -15.67
N GLU A 56 -1.00 0.19 -16.95
CA GLU A 56 -2.39 0.03 -17.37
C GLU A 56 -2.99 -1.25 -16.83
N GLU A 57 -2.35 -2.40 -17.08
CA GLU A 57 -2.85 -3.70 -16.60
C GLU A 57 -2.91 -3.77 -15.08
N THR A 58 -1.97 -3.13 -14.38
CA THR A 58 -2.02 -3.02 -12.92
C THR A 58 -3.26 -2.26 -12.47
N LEU A 59 -3.50 -1.05 -12.98
CA LEU A 59 -4.62 -0.21 -12.53
C LEU A 59 -5.97 -0.83 -12.89
N GLN A 60 -6.08 -1.43 -14.07
CA GLN A 60 -7.28 -2.17 -14.48
C GLN A 60 -7.58 -3.32 -13.50
N SER A 61 -6.58 -4.16 -13.20
CA SER A 61 -6.74 -5.29 -12.27
C SER A 61 -7.03 -4.84 -10.84
N LEU A 62 -6.46 -3.72 -10.40
CA LEU A 62 -6.79 -3.11 -9.11
C LEU A 62 -8.22 -2.59 -9.08
N SER A 63 -8.69 -1.93 -10.14
CA SER A 63 -10.06 -1.41 -10.24
C SER A 63 -11.08 -2.53 -10.07
N GLU A 64 -10.95 -3.59 -10.88
CA GLU A 64 -11.82 -4.77 -10.81
C GLU A 64 -11.81 -5.40 -9.42
N ARG A 65 -10.63 -5.50 -8.79
CA ARG A 65 -10.49 -6.07 -7.45
C ARG A 65 -11.15 -5.21 -6.37
N PHE A 66 -11.07 -3.88 -6.49
CA PHE A 66 -11.74 -2.97 -5.57
C PHE A 66 -13.26 -3.10 -5.66
N GLU A 67 -13.81 -3.13 -6.87
CA GLU A 67 -15.25 -3.33 -7.09
C GLU A 67 -15.71 -4.65 -6.45
N GLU A 68 -15.04 -5.76 -6.78
CA GLU A 68 -15.38 -7.09 -6.25
C GLU A 68 -15.36 -7.11 -4.70
N LEU A 69 -14.32 -6.54 -4.08
CA LEU A 69 -14.21 -6.52 -2.62
C LEU A 69 -15.29 -5.67 -1.96
N LEU A 70 -15.59 -4.51 -2.53
CA LEU A 70 -16.52 -3.54 -1.94
C LEU A 70 -17.97 -3.99 -2.12
N GLU A 71 -18.32 -4.61 -3.25
CA GLU A 71 -19.61 -5.26 -3.47
C GLU A 71 -19.91 -6.35 -2.44
N ASN A 72 -18.88 -7.08 -2.00
CA ASN A 72 -19.00 -8.15 -0.99
C ASN A 72 -18.75 -7.67 0.47
N SER A 73 -18.57 -6.37 0.65
CA SER A 73 -18.37 -5.75 1.96
C SER A 73 -19.69 -5.26 2.58
N GLU A 74 -19.65 -4.88 3.85
CA GLU A 74 -20.78 -4.22 4.52
C GLU A 74 -20.73 -2.68 4.37
N LEU A 75 -19.75 -2.15 3.64
CA LEU A 75 -19.62 -0.70 3.42
C LEU A 75 -20.73 -0.21 2.48
N THR A 76 -21.26 0.97 2.81
CA THR A 76 -22.20 1.70 1.97
C THR A 76 -21.56 2.97 1.43
N ASP A 77 -22.13 3.48 0.33
CA ASP A 77 -21.74 4.76 -0.27
C ASP A 77 -20.26 4.81 -0.70
N TRP A 78 -19.75 3.67 -1.17
CA TRP A 78 -18.45 3.59 -1.83
C TRP A 78 -18.58 3.84 -3.34
N ASP A 79 -17.49 4.30 -3.95
CA ASP A 79 -17.39 4.49 -5.40
C ASP A 79 -15.99 4.13 -5.89
N VAL A 80 -15.90 3.48 -7.05
CA VAL A 80 -14.65 3.15 -7.74
C VAL A 80 -14.73 3.71 -9.16
N THR A 81 -13.79 4.59 -9.50
CA THR A 81 -13.70 5.18 -10.83
C THR A 81 -12.29 5.04 -11.38
N TYR A 82 -12.12 4.34 -12.50
CA TYR A 82 -10.88 4.32 -13.27
C TYR A 82 -11.05 5.08 -14.59
N SER A 83 -10.36 6.23 -14.72
CA SER A 83 -10.42 7.04 -15.95
C SER A 83 -9.16 7.88 -16.12
N ASN A 84 -8.75 8.13 -17.37
CA ASN A 84 -7.60 8.97 -17.71
C ASN A 84 -6.35 8.62 -16.89
N ASP A 85 -6.02 7.33 -16.80
CA ASP A 85 -4.86 6.81 -16.05
C ASP A 85 -4.88 7.08 -14.53
N VAL A 86 -6.06 7.42 -13.97
CA VAL A 86 -6.29 7.68 -12.55
C VAL A 86 -7.40 6.77 -12.04
N LEU A 87 -7.05 5.91 -11.08
CA LEU A 87 -7.97 5.10 -10.29
C LEU A 87 -8.27 5.82 -8.98
N THR A 88 -9.55 6.15 -8.75
CA THR A 88 -10.05 6.81 -7.54
C THR A 88 -10.98 5.86 -6.80
N ILE A 89 -10.76 5.66 -5.50
CA ILE A 89 -11.62 4.84 -4.65
C ILE A 89 -12.12 5.68 -3.48
N SER A 90 -13.41 5.98 -3.44
CA SER A 90 -14.07 6.65 -2.32
C SER A 90 -14.65 5.61 -1.37
N LEU A 91 -14.23 5.62 -0.10
CA LEU A 91 -14.68 4.68 0.94
C LEU A 91 -15.50 5.41 2.02
N ASN A 92 -16.38 6.33 1.62
CA ASN A 92 -17.24 7.08 2.52
C ASN A 92 -16.42 7.75 3.66
N ASN A 93 -16.72 7.43 4.93
CA ASN A 93 -16.07 7.98 6.12
C ASN A 93 -14.60 7.56 6.29
N HIS A 94 -14.11 6.62 5.48
CA HIS A 94 -12.73 6.14 5.52
C HIS A 94 -11.79 6.93 4.60
N GLY A 95 -12.32 7.89 3.83
CA GLY A 95 -11.56 8.75 2.94
C GLY A 95 -11.43 8.20 1.52
N THR A 96 -10.55 8.84 0.74
CA THR A 96 -10.41 8.58 -0.70
C THR A 96 -8.98 8.20 -1.04
N TYR A 97 -8.83 7.11 -1.77
CA TYR A 97 -7.58 6.71 -2.41
C TYR A 97 -7.53 7.26 -3.82
N VAL A 98 -6.34 7.69 -4.23
CA VAL A 98 -6.04 8.05 -5.62
C VAL A 98 -4.78 7.31 -6.03
N ILE A 99 -4.85 6.50 -7.09
CA ILE A 99 -3.75 5.73 -7.65
C ILE A 99 -3.61 6.13 -9.11
N ASN A 100 -2.45 6.65 -9.53
CA ASN A 100 -2.30 7.19 -10.87
C ASN A 100 -0.99 6.78 -11.55
N LYS A 101 -1.03 6.65 -12.87
CA LYS A 101 0.18 6.49 -13.69
C LYS A 101 0.96 7.80 -13.71
N GLN A 102 2.28 7.69 -13.69
CA GLN A 102 3.22 8.79 -13.85
C GLN A 102 4.26 8.43 -14.91
N SER A 103 3.84 8.48 -16.19
CA SER A 103 4.66 8.07 -17.34
C SER A 103 6.03 8.75 -17.43
N PRO A 104 6.20 10.06 -17.13
CA PRO A 104 7.53 10.67 -17.17
C PRO A 104 8.55 10.01 -16.22
N ASN A 105 8.07 9.49 -15.08
CA ASN A 105 8.91 8.86 -14.07
C ASN A 105 8.90 7.32 -14.15
N LYS A 106 8.03 6.73 -14.99
CA LYS A 106 7.73 5.31 -15.01
C LYS A 106 7.34 4.76 -13.64
N GLN A 107 6.44 5.46 -12.96
CA GLN A 107 6.01 5.16 -11.59
C GLN A 107 4.49 5.07 -11.49
N ILE A 108 4.00 4.33 -10.50
CA ILE A 108 2.65 4.50 -9.97
C ILE A 108 2.73 5.35 -8.72
N TRP A 109 1.87 6.36 -8.63
CA TRP A 109 1.73 7.16 -7.42
C TRP A 109 0.44 6.78 -6.71
N LEU A 110 0.49 6.79 -5.38
CA LEU A 110 -0.62 6.51 -4.48
C LEU A 110 -0.79 7.70 -3.56
N SER A 111 -2.01 8.14 -3.36
CA SER A 111 -2.46 8.92 -2.22
C SER A 111 -3.36 8.02 -1.38
N SER A 112 -2.93 7.62 -0.19
CA SER A 112 -3.74 6.88 0.78
C SER A 112 -4.26 7.82 1.88
N PRO A 113 -5.53 7.72 2.30
CA PRO A 113 -6.05 8.48 3.44
C PRO A 113 -5.42 8.06 4.78
N PHE A 114 -4.75 6.90 4.84
CA PHE A 114 -4.12 6.38 6.06
C PHE A 114 -2.60 6.58 6.09
N SER A 115 -1.92 6.32 4.97
CA SER A 115 -0.45 6.34 4.90
C SER A 115 0.13 7.48 4.07
N GLY A 116 -0.71 8.34 3.49
CA GLY A 116 -0.30 9.50 2.71
C GLY A 116 0.30 9.13 1.34
N PRO A 117 1.05 10.06 0.71
CA PRO A 117 1.53 9.86 -0.64
C PRO A 117 2.73 8.90 -0.72
N LYS A 118 2.72 8.01 -1.73
CA LYS A 118 3.80 7.06 -2.02
C LYS A 118 4.06 6.98 -3.53
N ARG A 119 5.31 6.69 -3.91
CA ARG A 119 5.76 6.58 -5.31
C ARG A 119 6.41 5.22 -5.52
N TYR A 120 5.82 4.39 -6.35
CA TYR A 120 6.24 3.02 -6.55
C TYR A 120 7.03 2.88 -7.84
N ASP A 121 8.19 2.23 -7.74
CA ASP A 121 8.96 1.80 -8.89
C ASP A 121 8.59 0.37 -9.24
N PHE A 122 8.51 0.06 -10.53
CA PHE A 122 8.32 -1.32 -10.97
C PHE A 122 9.65 -2.08 -10.98
N ILE A 123 9.74 -3.09 -10.13
CA ILE A 123 10.94 -3.92 -9.93
C ILE A 123 10.49 -5.36 -9.71
N ASN A 124 10.95 -6.29 -10.54
CA ASN A 124 10.64 -7.72 -10.44
C ASN A 124 9.15 -8.02 -10.44
N GLU A 125 8.44 -7.49 -11.43
CA GLU A 125 6.99 -7.74 -11.57
C GLU A 125 6.18 -7.26 -10.35
N MET A 126 6.70 -6.27 -9.61
CA MET A 126 6.06 -5.69 -8.44
C MET A 126 6.29 -4.18 -8.39
N TRP A 127 5.31 -3.47 -7.86
CA TRP A 127 5.39 -2.04 -7.56
C TRP A 127 5.92 -1.85 -6.14
N ILE A 128 7.18 -1.43 -5.97
CA ILE A 128 7.86 -1.34 -4.68
C ILE A 128 8.08 0.12 -4.27
N TYR A 129 7.74 0.46 -3.02
CA TYR A 129 8.05 1.78 -2.48
C TYR A 129 9.48 1.82 -1.93
N LYS A 130 10.30 2.75 -2.44
CA LYS A 130 11.73 2.85 -2.09
C LYS A 130 12.03 2.99 -0.60
N HIS A 131 11.17 3.69 0.15
CA HIS A 131 11.51 4.10 1.52
C HIS A 131 11.30 3.00 2.56
N ASP A 132 10.28 2.16 2.37
CA ASP A 132 9.95 1.08 3.31
C ASP A 132 9.95 -0.30 2.66
N GLY A 133 10.28 -0.41 1.37
CA GLY A 133 10.35 -1.66 0.62
C GLY A 133 9.01 -2.39 0.48
N VAL A 134 7.90 -1.80 0.90
CA VAL A 134 6.59 -2.46 0.89
C VAL A 134 6.00 -2.40 -0.52
N PRO A 135 5.54 -3.54 -1.07
CA PRO A 135 4.81 -3.56 -2.33
C PRO A 135 3.45 -2.85 -2.25
N LEU A 136 3.03 -2.19 -3.34
CA LEU A 136 1.72 -1.53 -3.46
C LEU A 136 0.58 -2.47 -3.06
N HIS A 137 0.52 -3.65 -3.67
CA HIS A 137 -0.52 -4.65 -3.41
C HIS A 137 -0.56 -5.08 -1.94
N GLN A 138 0.61 -5.28 -1.32
CA GLN A 138 0.67 -5.62 0.10
C GLN A 138 0.15 -4.48 0.99
N LEU A 139 0.48 -3.22 0.66
CA LEU A 139 -0.04 -2.08 1.40
C LEU A 139 -1.57 -2.02 1.30
N LEU A 140 -2.11 -2.10 0.08
CA LEU A 140 -3.55 -2.07 -0.17
C LEU A 140 -4.25 -3.21 0.57
N SER A 141 -3.73 -4.43 0.51
CA SER A 141 -4.26 -5.56 1.32
C SER A 141 -4.37 -5.24 2.80
N ASN A 142 -3.32 -4.67 3.38
CA ASN A 142 -3.29 -4.37 4.81
C ASN A 142 -4.24 -3.23 5.21
N GLU A 143 -4.35 -2.20 4.38
CA GLU A 143 -5.21 -1.04 4.66
C GLU A 143 -6.67 -1.39 4.43
N ILE A 144 -7.00 -1.99 3.28
CA ILE A 144 -8.38 -2.33 2.93
C ILE A 144 -8.95 -3.42 3.81
N SER A 145 -8.17 -4.45 4.19
CA SER A 145 -8.68 -5.49 5.11
C SER A 145 -9.17 -4.93 6.44
N LYS A 146 -8.57 -3.82 6.92
CA LYS A 146 -9.01 -3.15 8.14
C LYS A 146 -10.26 -2.31 7.94
N VAL A 147 -10.46 -1.79 6.73
CA VAL A 147 -11.61 -0.96 6.39
C VAL A 147 -12.86 -1.81 6.17
N ILE A 148 -12.74 -2.97 5.52
CA ILE A 148 -13.87 -3.89 5.28
C ILE A 148 -14.02 -4.98 6.35
N GLU A 149 -13.16 -4.99 7.37
CA GLU A 149 -13.08 -6.00 8.44
C GLU A 149 -13.04 -7.47 7.95
N LYS A 150 -12.52 -7.69 6.75
CA LYS A 150 -12.40 -8.98 6.06
C LYS A 150 -11.07 -9.05 5.32
N GLU A 151 -10.64 -10.26 4.94
CA GLU A 151 -9.39 -10.42 4.18
C GLU A 151 -9.53 -9.85 2.76
N ALA A 152 -8.73 -8.82 2.45
CA ALA A 152 -8.62 -8.20 1.13
C ALA A 152 -7.28 -8.56 0.50
N ASP A 153 -7.20 -9.70 -0.20
CA ASP A 153 -5.97 -10.06 -0.91
C ASP A 153 -5.89 -9.36 -2.28
N PHE A 154 -4.91 -8.47 -2.45
CA PHE A 154 -4.57 -7.78 -3.69
C PHE A 154 -3.35 -8.41 -4.37
N LYS A 155 -2.68 -9.39 -3.74
CA LYS A 155 -1.55 -10.09 -4.38
C LYS A 155 -1.99 -10.99 -5.54
N ILE A 156 -3.29 -11.27 -5.62
CA ILE A 156 -3.92 -11.97 -6.75
C ILE A 156 -3.98 -11.12 -8.01
N CYS A 157 -3.94 -9.78 -7.88
CA CYS A 157 -3.96 -8.85 -9.00
C CYS A 157 -2.71 -9.00 -9.87
N THR A 158 -2.79 -8.46 -11.09
CA THR A 158 -1.64 -8.38 -12.01
C THR A 158 -0.47 -7.67 -11.32
N PHE A 159 0.72 -8.25 -11.38
CA PHE A 159 1.92 -7.74 -10.70
C PHE A 159 1.80 -7.64 -9.16
N GLY A 160 0.93 -8.46 -8.58
CA GLY A 160 0.69 -8.59 -7.13
C GLY A 160 1.84 -9.22 -6.34
N GLY A 161 2.87 -9.72 -7.02
CA GLY A 161 3.95 -10.49 -6.41
C GLY A 161 3.47 -11.88 -6.02
N LYS A 162 3.30 -12.78 -7.00
CA LYS A 162 3.10 -14.20 -6.69
C LYS A 162 4.38 -14.70 -6.02
N THR A 163 4.26 -15.15 -4.77
CA THR A 163 5.34 -15.93 -4.15
C THR A 163 5.43 -17.19 -4.98
N THR A 164 6.48 -17.37 -5.78
CA THR A 164 6.80 -18.70 -6.31
C THR A 164 7.00 -19.59 -5.10
N VAL A 165 6.01 -20.45 -4.85
CA VAL A 165 6.03 -21.50 -3.83
C VAL A 165 7.19 -22.45 -4.13
#